data_AF-A0A9E1XC49-F1
#
_entry.id   AF-A0A9E1XC49-F1
#
_cell.length_a   1.000
_cell.length_b   1.000
_cell.length_c   1.000
_cell.angle_alpha   90.00
_cell.angle_beta   90.00
_cell.angle_gamma   90.00
#
_symmetry.space_group_name_H-M   'P 1'
#
loop_
_entity.id
_entity.type
_entity.pdbx_description
1 polymer ?
#
loop_
_entity_poly.entity_id
_entity_poly.type
_entity_poly.pdbx_seq_one_letter_code
_entity_poly.pdbx_strand_id
1 'polypeptide(L)'
;MNVFQISLHQSLRPLAHLQLGQALAALDQEGLLILGSGFSFHNMQAFFRQGAGIPDVKNMAFETWLKETLSHPDLSATERWESLLNWERAPNARYCHPREEHLLPLLGLLWCSSTPLCTSRNRHSIGQAG
;
A
#
# COMPACT_ATOMS: atom_id res chain seq x y z
N MET A 1 -3.32 13.06 23.04
CA MET A 1 -2.80 12.21 21.96
C MET A 1 -2.46 13.12 20.79
N ASN A 2 -1.19 13.18 20.42
CA ASN A 2 -0.74 14.06 19.34
C ASN A 2 -0.91 13.35 18.01
N VAL A 3 -1.35 14.09 16.98
CA VAL A 3 -1.53 13.57 15.63
C VAL A 3 -0.77 14.49 14.69
N PHE A 4 0.07 13.89 13.85
CA PHE A 4 0.80 14.57 12.80
C PHE A 4 0.36 14.01 11.46
N GLN A 5 0.08 14.89 10.50
CA GLN A 5 -0.31 14.51 9.15
C GLN A 5 0.88 14.71 8.22
N ILE A 6 1.25 13.66 7.50
CA ILE A 6 2.31 13.69 6.50
C ILE A 6 1.66 13.50 5.13
N SER A 7 1.92 14.43 4.22
CA SER A 7 1.46 14.34 2.84
C SER A 7 2.41 13.46 2.01
N LEU A 8 1.90 12.87 0.92
CA LEU A 8 2.74 12.13 -0.03
C LEU A 8 3.77 13.06 -0.68
N HIS A 9 4.92 12.49 -1.01
CA HIS A 9 5.94 13.20 -1.75
C HIS A 9 5.47 13.39 -3.20
N GLN A 10 5.57 14.62 -3.73
CA GLN A 10 5.04 15.00 -5.05
C GLN A 10 5.56 14.15 -6.21
N SER A 11 6.76 13.58 -6.07
CA SER A 11 7.35 12.72 -7.10
C SER A 11 6.60 11.39 -7.28
N LEU A 12 5.78 10.98 -6.31
CA LEU A 12 5.08 9.70 -6.29
C LEU A 12 6.02 8.49 -6.51
N ARG A 13 7.32 8.66 -6.25
CA ARG A 13 8.29 7.57 -6.40
C ARG A 13 8.16 6.61 -5.23
N PRO A 14 7.97 5.30 -5.47
CA PRO A 14 7.93 4.28 -4.41
C PRO A 14 9.12 4.37 -3.43
N LEU A 15 10.32 4.56 -3.97
CA LEU A 15 11.55 4.68 -3.16
C LEU A 15 11.49 5.82 -2.14
N ALA A 16 10.94 6.98 -2.50
CA ALA A 16 10.86 8.12 -1.58
C ALA A 16 9.94 7.84 -0.38
N HIS A 17 8.84 7.12 -0.61
CA HIS A 17 7.89 6.75 0.43
C HIS A 17 8.43 5.63 1.32
N LEU A 18 9.23 4.72 0.75
CA LEU A 18 9.98 3.72 1.52
C LEU A 18 11.03 4.37 2.43
N GLN A 19 11.80 5.32 1.92
CA GLN A 19 12.79 6.08 2.71
C GLN A 19 12.12 6.89 3.84
N LEU A 20 10.91 7.40 3.61
CA LEU A 20 10.11 8.02 4.66
C LEU A 20 9.75 7.00 5.76
N GLY A 21 9.30 5.80 5.38
CA GLY A 21 9.03 4.71 6.32
C GLY A 21 10.27 4.32 7.14
N GLN A 22 11.44 4.28 6.49
CA GLN A 22 12.74 4.06 7.14
C GLN A 22 13.04 5.12 8.20
N ALA A 23 12.92 6.39 7.84
CA ALA A 23 13.18 7.49 8.74
C ALA A 23 12.21 7.50 9.93
N LEU A 24 10.93 7.18 9.71
CA LEU A 24 9.92 7.15 10.76
C LEU A 24 10.13 5.99 11.73
N ALA A 25 10.56 4.81 11.25
CA ALA A 25 10.84 3.67 12.13
C ALA A 25 12.12 3.85 12.98
N ALA A 26 13.02 4.73 12.56
CA ALA A 26 14.20 5.10 13.34
C ALA A 26 13.88 6.06 14.51
N LEU A 27 12.63 6.53 14.62
CA LEU A 27 12.20 7.33 15.77
C LEU A 27 12.08 6.43 17.00
N ASP A 28 12.98 6.64 17.97
CA ASP A 28 12.91 6.00 19.28
C ASP A 28 11.84 6.70 20.14
N GLN A 29 10.57 6.40 19.84
CA GLN A 29 9.40 6.96 20.52
C GLN A 29 8.47 5.84 20.95
N GLU A 30 8.34 5.69 22.28
CA GLU A 30 7.36 4.77 22.85
C GLU A 30 5.94 5.16 22.47
N GLY A 31 5.15 4.17 22.04
CA GLY A 31 3.74 4.38 21.67
C GLY A 31 3.52 5.05 20.31
N LEU A 32 4.53 5.09 19.44
CA LEU A 32 4.36 5.57 18.06
C LEU A 32 3.53 4.58 17.22
N LEU A 33 2.37 5.05 16.75
CA LEU A 33 1.52 4.35 15.79
C LEU A 33 1.58 5.07 14.45
N ILE A 34 2.01 4.37 13.40
CA ILE A 34 1.93 4.90 12.04
C ILE A 34 0.70 4.34 11.34
N LEU A 35 -0.15 5.26 10.88
CA LEU A 35 -1.36 4.98 10.12
C LEU A 35 -1.21 5.52 8.71
N GLY A 36 -1.44 4.66 7.75
CA GLY A 36 -1.52 4.98 6.34
C GLY A 36 -2.91 4.61 5.84
N SER A 37 -3.48 5.50 5.05
CA SER A 37 -4.79 5.33 4.41
C SER A 37 -4.61 5.37 2.91
N GLY A 38 -5.21 4.40 2.22
CA GLY A 38 -5.10 4.25 0.78
C GLY A 38 -6.15 3.29 0.25
N PHE A 39 -6.08 3.02 -1.05
CA PHE A 39 -6.94 2.08 -1.74
C PHE A 39 -6.07 1.08 -2.51
N SER A 40 -6.50 -0.17 -2.57
CA SER A 40 -5.90 -1.23 -3.38
C SER A 40 -6.48 -1.29 -4.81
N PHE A 41 -7.45 -0.42 -5.10
CA PHE A 41 -8.00 -0.17 -6.42
C PHE A 41 -8.39 1.31 -6.55
N HIS A 42 -7.97 1.96 -7.64
CA HIS A 42 -8.28 3.37 -7.92
C HIS A 42 -8.44 3.65 -9.42
N ASN A 43 -9.08 2.75 -10.16
CA ASN A 43 -9.46 3.00 -11.54
C ASN A 43 -10.93 3.42 -11.65
N MET A 44 -11.17 4.72 -11.58
CA MET A 44 -12.52 5.27 -11.66
C MET A 44 -13.18 5.04 -13.03
N GLN A 45 -12.40 5.00 -14.10
CA GLN A 45 -12.95 4.71 -15.43
C GLN A 45 -13.49 3.27 -15.50
N ALA A 46 -12.76 2.31 -14.94
CA ALA A 46 -13.22 0.93 -14.85
C ALA A 46 -14.41 0.81 -13.88
N PHE A 47 -14.32 1.46 -12.72
CA PHE A 47 -15.38 1.47 -11.71
C PHE A 47 -16.73 1.92 -12.26
N PHE A 48 -16.77 3.02 -13.04
CA PHE A 48 -18.03 3.52 -13.61
C PHE A 48 -18.51 2.77 -14.86
N ARG A 49 -17.64 1.99 -15.52
CA ARG A 49 -18.00 1.18 -16.69
C ARG A 49 -18.53 -0.20 -16.34
N GLN A 50 -18.07 -0.76 -15.23
CA GLN A 50 -18.58 -2.03 -14.74
C GLN A 50 -19.93 -1.79 -14.06
N GLY A 51 -20.95 -2.53 -14.48
CA GLY A 51 -22.23 -2.55 -13.79
C GLY A 51 -22.03 -3.13 -12.38
N ALA A 52 -22.79 -2.63 -11.40
CA ALA A 52 -22.73 -3.16 -10.05
C ALA A 52 -23.08 -4.66 -10.03
N GLY A 53 -22.26 -5.45 -9.35
CA GLY A 53 -22.42 -6.90 -9.18
C GLY A 53 -21.59 -7.75 -10.17
N ILE A 54 -20.69 -7.16 -10.95
CA ILE A 54 -19.87 -7.87 -11.95
C ILE A 54 -18.45 -8.04 -11.39
N PRO A 55 -18.00 -9.29 -11.12
CA PRO A 55 -16.66 -9.53 -10.61
C PRO A 55 -15.56 -9.00 -11.54
N ASP A 56 -14.72 -8.11 -11.00
CA ASP A 56 -13.53 -7.63 -11.69
C ASP A 56 -12.35 -8.60 -11.51
N VAL A 57 -12.20 -9.53 -12.45
CA VAL A 57 -11.11 -10.53 -12.42
C VAL A 57 -9.73 -9.90 -12.40
N LYS A 58 -9.56 -8.72 -13.01
CA LYS A 58 -8.27 -8.03 -13.02
C LYS A 58 -7.93 -7.45 -11.65
N ASN A 59 -8.92 -6.84 -11.00
CA ASN A 59 -8.80 -6.37 -9.62
C ASN A 59 -8.52 -7.53 -8.66
N MET A 60 -9.27 -8.64 -8.78
CA MET A 60 -9.06 -9.82 -7.93
C MET A 60 -7.64 -10.38 -8.03
N ALA A 61 -7.05 -10.43 -9.24
CA ALA A 61 -5.67 -10.89 -9.41
C ALA A 61 -4.64 -9.96 -8.74
N PHE A 62 -4.85 -8.63 -8.81
CA PHE A 62 -3.98 -7.67 -8.13
C PHE A 62 -4.13 -7.75 -6.60
N GLU A 63 -5.37 -7.87 -6.11
CA GLU A 63 -5.69 -8.06 -4.69
C GLU A 63 -5.03 -9.31 -4.11
N THR A 64 -5.08 -10.43 -4.83
CA THR A 64 -4.42 -11.67 -4.42
C THR A 64 -2.91 -11.46 -4.30
N TRP A 65 -2.28 -10.91 -5.35
CA TRP A 65 -0.84 -10.59 -5.32
C TRP A 65 -0.49 -9.67 -4.15
N LEU A 66 -1.30 -8.63 -3.90
CA LEU A 66 -1.06 -7.67 -2.84
C LEU A 66 -1.16 -8.35 -1.47
N LYS A 67 -2.20 -9.16 -1.23
CA LYS A 67 -2.35 -9.92 0.02
C LYS A 67 -1.17 -10.85 0.26
N GLU A 68 -0.79 -11.65 -0.73
CA GLU A 68 0.37 -12.54 -0.64
C GLU A 68 1.65 -11.76 -0.33
N THR A 69 1.92 -10.69 -1.07
CA THR A 69 3.07 -9.82 -0.83
C THR A 69 3.10 -9.26 0.60
N LEU A 70 1.94 -8.96 1.19
CA LEU A 70 1.85 -8.34 2.52
C LEU A 70 1.78 -9.30 3.68
N SER A 71 1.27 -10.52 3.50
CA SER A 71 1.02 -11.45 4.61
C SER A 71 1.63 -12.84 4.46
N HIS A 72 2.28 -13.17 3.32
CA HIS A 72 2.87 -14.50 3.16
C HIS A 72 3.97 -14.76 4.19
N PRO A 73 3.90 -15.79 5.04
CA PRO A 73 4.77 -15.96 6.19
C PRO A 73 6.25 -16.10 5.82
N ASP A 74 6.53 -16.71 4.66
CA ASP A 74 7.91 -16.98 4.23
C ASP A 74 8.59 -15.78 3.54
N LEU A 75 7.86 -14.69 3.27
CA LEU A 75 8.46 -13.49 2.68
C LEU A 75 9.12 -12.64 3.76
N SER A 76 10.44 -12.48 3.63
CA SER A 76 11.23 -11.52 4.40
C SER A 76 10.79 -10.09 4.11
N ALA A 77 11.07 -9.17 5.04
CA ALA A 77 10.77 -7.75 4.84
C ALA A 77 11.40 -7.21 3.53
N THR A 78 12.62 -7.62 3.21
CA THR A 78 13.32 -7.26 1.97
C THR A 78 12.59 -7.73 0.72
N GLU A 79 12.13 -8.98 0.66
CA GLU A 79 11.40 -9.51 -0.50
C GLU A 79 10.06 -8.81 -0.71
N ARG A 80 9.36 -8.46 0.39
CA ARG A 80 8.15 -7.63 0.32
C ARG A 80 8.47 -6.27 -0.26
N TRP A 81 9.57 -5.64 0.18
CA TRP A 81 9.97 -4.33 -0.34
C TRP A 81 10.34 -4.38 -1.81
N GLU A 82 11.11 -5.36 -2.25
CA GLU A 82 11.46 -5.51 -3.67
C GLU A 82 10.22 -5.71 -4.54
N SER A 83 9.28 -6.54 -4.09
CA SER A 83 8.01 -6.77 -4.77
C SER A 83 7.20 -5.49 -4.92
N LEU A 84 7.14 -4.68 -3.85
CA LEU A 84 6.37 -3.46 -3.82
C LEU A 84 7.05 -2.26 -4.49
N LEU A 85 8.38 -2.18 -4.48
CA LEU A 85 9.14 -1.24 -5.32
C LEU A 85 8.85 -1.48 -6.80
N ASN A 86 8.62 -2.74 -7.17
CA ASN A 86 8.29 -3.18 -8.51
C ASN A 86 6.79 -3.51 -8.68
N TRP A 87 5.90 -2.90 -7.88
CA TRP A 87 4.46 -3.20 -7.88
C TRP A 87 3.82 -3.09 -9.27
N GLU A 88 4.38 -2.28 -10.17
CA GLU A 88 3.94 -2.14 -11.56
C GLU A 88 4.03 -3.44 -12.37
N ARG A 89 4.88 -4.38 -11.94
CA ARG A 89 5.01 -5.72 -12.52
C ARG A 89 3.95 -6.69 -12.03
N ALA A 90 3.16 -6.30 -11.01
CA ALA A 90 2.09 -7.13 -10.51
C ALA A 90 0.98 -7.34 -11.56
N PRO A 91 0.23 -8.43 -11.48
CA PRO A 91 -0.91 -8.67 -12.35
C PRO A 91 -1.87 -7.49 -12.35
N ASN A 92 -2.14 -6.92 -13.53
CA ASN A 92 -3.09 -5.82 -13.70
C ASN A 92 -2.81 -4.56 -12.86
N ALA A 93 -1.56 -4.33 -12.44
CA ALA A 93 -1.18 -3.20 -11.60
C ALA A 93 -1.67 -1.84 -12.15
N ARG A 94 -1.35 -1.51 -13.40
CA ARG A 94 -1.76 -0.26 -14.05
C ARG A 94 -3.25 -0.19 -14.40
N TYR A 95 -3.91 -1.34 -14.46
CA TYR A 95 -5.36 -1.38 -14.55
C TYR A 95 -5.99 -0.99 -13.21
N CYS A 96 -5.50 -1.51 -12.09
CA CYS A 96 -6.04 -1.18 -10.77
C CYS A 96 -5.64 0.23 -10.33
N HIS A 97 -4.43 0.65 -10.70
CA HIS A 97 -3.85 1.95 -10.37
C HIS A 97 -3.29 2.61 -11.63
N PRO A 98 -4.13 3.38 -12.37
CA PRO A 98 -3.65 4.18 -13.50
C PRO A 98 -2.52 5.14 -13.09
N ARG A 99 -2.59 5.62 -11.84
CA ARG A 99 -1.57 6.40 -11.15
C ARG A 99 -1.40 5.89 -9.71
N GLU A 100 -0.27 6.21 -9.10
CA GLU A 100 0.23 5.53 -7.90
C GLU A 100 -0.30 6.09 -6.58
N GLU A 101 -0.91 7.28 -6.59
CA GLU A 101 -1.17 8.10 -5.39
C GLU A 101 -1.93 7.37 -4.27
N HIS A 102 -2.83 6.43 -4.61
CA HIS A 102 -3.65 5.75 -3.62
C HIS A 102 -3.04 4.43 -3.12
N LEU A 103 -1.99 3.92 -3.79
CA LEU A 103 -1.24 2.74 -3.36
C LEU A 103 -0.01 3.11 -2.53
N LEU A 104 0.65 4.23 -2.82
CA LEU A 104 1.89 4.64 -2.14
C LEU A 104 1.83 4.80 -0.62
N PRO A 105 0.71 5.22 0.01
CA PRO A 105 0.61 5.24 1.47
C PRO A 105 0.91 3.88 2.12
N LEU A 106 0.63 2.78 1.42
CA LEU A 106 0.90 1.41 1.86
C LEU A 106 2.41 1.13 1.93
N LEU A 107 3.18 1.67 0.98
CA LEU A 107 4.62 1.44 0.85
C LEU A 107 5.42 2.02 2.01
N GLY A 108 5.01 3.18 2.53
CA GLY A 108 5.69 3.82 3.66
C GLY A 108 5.52 3.08 4.98
N LEU A 109 4.45 2.30 5.15
CA LEU A 109 4.13 1.65 6.42
C LEU A 109 4.89 0.35 6.69
N LEU A 110 5.21 -0.41 5.64
CA LEU A 110 5.77 -1.76 5.77
C LEU A 110 7.17 -1.80 6.36
N TRP A 111 7.93 -0.71 6.23
CA TRP A 111 9.20 -0.62 6.93
C TRP A 111 8.99 -0.60 8.45
N CYS A 112 8.00 0.15 8.92
CA CYS A 112 7.75 0.31 10.34
C CYS A 112 7.27 -0.97 11.03
N SER A 113 6.47 -1.81 10.33
CA SER A 113 6.07 -3.13 10.86
C SER A 113 7.22 -4.13 11.00
N SER A 114 8.40 -3.85 10.42
CA SER A 114 9.58 -4.72 10.51
C SER A 114 10.43 -4.43 11.76
N THR A 115 10.06 -3.41 12.54
CA THR A 115 10.74 -3.01 13.78
C THR A 115 9.80 -3.13 14.98
N PRO A 116 10.22 -3.76 16.09
CA PRO A 116 9.34 -4.06 17.23
C PRO A 116 8.80 -2.82 17.97
N LEU A 117 9.44 -1.66 17.81
CA LEU A 117 9.04 -0.39 18.42
C LEU A 117 7.90 0.32 17.68
N CYS A 118 7.61 -0.09 16.44
CA CYS A 118 6.63 0.58 15.60
C CYS A 118 5.48 -0.36 15.23
N THR A 119 4.29 -0.06 15.74
CA THR A 119 3.07 -0.73 15.27
C THR A 119 2.57 0.02 14.05
N SER A 120 2.35 -0.69 12.94
CA SER A 120 1.67 -0.14 11.76
C SER A 120 0.27 -0.73 11.65
N ARG A 121 -0.73 0.08 11.28
CA ARG A 121 -2.07 -0.43 10.97
C ARG A 121 -2.54 0.16 9.66
N ASN A 122 -2.74 -0.73 8.70
CA ASN A 122 -3.30 -0.42 7.41
C ASN A 122 -4.83 -0.46 7.49
N ARG A 123 -5.50 0.66 7.17
CA ARG A 123 -6.94 0.67 6.93
C ARG A 123 -7.16 0.87 5.43
N HIS A 124 -7.36 -0.24 4.72
CA HIS A 124 -7.75 -0.25 3.32
C HIS A 124 -9.26 -0.31 3.23
N SER A 125 -9.88 0.65 2.55
CA SER A 125 -11.21 0.48 2.01
C SER A 125 -11.08 -0.23 0.68
N ILE A 126 -11.56 -1.47 0.61
CA ILE A 126 -11.71 -2.18 -0.66
C ILE A 126 -12.83 -1.45 -1.40
N GLY A 127 -12.47 -0.66 -2.41
CA GLY A 127 -13.41 -0.31 -3.46
C GLY A 127 -13.62 -1.56 -4.29
N GLN A 128 -14.45 -2.49 -3.82
CA GLN A 128 -14.96 -3.52 -4.72
C GLN A 128 -15.76 -2.75 -5.78
N ALA A 129 -15.27 -2.74 -7.02
CA ALA A 129 -16.19 -2.71 -8.13
C ALA A 129 -17.08 -3.94 -7.91
N GLY A 130 -18.30 -3.69 -7.43
CA GLY A 130 -19.21 -4.75 -7.03
C GLY A 130 -19.45 -5.70 -8.18
#